data_AF-A0A640UVY5-F1
#
_entry.id   AF-A0A640UVY5-F1
#
_cell.length_a   1.000
_cell.length_b   1.000
_cell.length_c   1.000
_cell.angle_alpha   90.00
_cell.angle_beta   90.00
_cell.angle_gamma   90.00
#
_symmetry.space_group_name_H-M   'P 1'
#
loop_
_entity.id
_entity.type
_entity.pdbx_description
1 polymer ?
#
loop_
_entity_poly.entity_id
_entity_poly.type
_entity_poly.pdbx_seq_one_letter_code
_entity_poly.pdbx_strand_id
1 'polypeptide(L)'
;MAAVFGLAGTVVGAALSARAAKKGAVLSAQATLQQVRDQATVDQAHWLRQQRLQAYEGFLAAWDECLRLIDSVGLPGDSETSENNPLKETAGRLTERARRIDILGPAEVAQTAEELADSIRRDVTIATKLEELTEATLPTATESMTNETAPAMAAAREAMQETRRQMRELVAETNESGRPLHEDPRTAEIFENFQRAQDVADAAIARAHGDGDRISAFLDQATVIVDELKRNQEARACTRERFTTAARHTLASASPPTS
;
A
#
# COMPACT_ATOMS: atom_id res chain seq x y z
N MET A 1 31.27 -87.11 61.83
CA MET A 1 31.24 -87.06 60.35
C MET A 1 30.73 -85.68 59.93
N ALA A 2 31.66 -84.76 59.62
CA ALA A 2 31.89 -84.23 58.26
C ALA A 2 30.74 -83.30 57.80
N ALA A 3 30.71 -82.04 58.27
CA ALA A 3 31.45 -80.88 57.76
C ALA A 3 30.91 -80.36 56.40
N VAL A 4 29.90 -79.49 56.52
CA VAL A 4 29.74 -78.20 55.81
C VAL A 4 30.80 -77.93 54.72
N PHE A 5 30.52 -78.38 53.49
CA PHE A 5 31.14 -77.86 52.27
C PHE A 5 30.08 -77.03 51.55
N GLY A 6 30.26 -75.71 51.50
CA GLY A 6 29.33 -74.88 50.72
C GLY A 6 29.33 -73.38 50.99
N LEU A 7 30.38 -72.77 51.54
CA LEU A 7 30.47 -71.30 51.68
C LEU A 7 31.92 -70.82 51.56
N ALA A 8 32.51 -70.98 50.37
CA ALA A 8 33.81 -70.35 50.06
C ALA A 8 33.88 -69.79 48.61
N GLY A 9 32.75 -69.64 47.93
CA GLY A 9 32.68 -69.14 46.54
C GLY A 9 32.12 -67.72 46.37
N THR A 10 31.57 -67.08 47.40
CA THR A 10 30.76 -65.85 47.26
C THR A 10 31.51 -64.54 47.51
N VAL A 11 32.73 -64.56 48.06
CA VAL A 11 33.42 -63.31 48.45
C VAL A 11 34.28 -62.72 47.32
N VAL A 12 34.78 -63.54 46.38
CA VAL A 12 35.57 -63.05 45.24
C VAL A 12 34.68 -62.56 44.08
N GLY A 13 33.44 -63.06 43.98
CA GLY A 13 32.46 -62.58 42.99
C GLY A 13 31.93 -61.17 43.26
N ALA A 14 31.80 -60.77 44.54
CA ALA A 14 31.27 -59.47 44.95
C ALA A 14 32.23 -58.29 44.68
N ALA A 15 33.54 -58.51 44.79
CA ALA A 15 34.54 -57.46 44.58
C ALA A 15 34.75 -57.13 43.08
N LEU A 16 34.63 -58.11 42.19
CA LEU A 16 34.71 -57.91 40.74
C LEU A 16 33.44 -57.27 40.17
N SER A 17 32.26 -57.65 40.70
CA SER A 17 30.97 -57.04 40.32
C SER A 17 30.84 -55.58 40.80
N ALA A 18 31.36 -55.24 41.97
CA ALA A 18 31.37 -53.85 42.45
C ALA A 18 32.22 -52.91 41.57
N ARG A 19 33.36 -53.40 41.03
CA ARG A 19 34.24 -52.60 40.15
C ARG A 19 33.69 -52.47 38.73
N ALA A 20 33.02 -53.51 38.22
CA ALA A 20 32.30 -53.47 36.95
C ALA A 20 31.06 -52.54 37.02
N ALA A 21 30.31 -52.58 38.12
CA ALA A 21 29.16 -51.70 38.37
C ALA A 21 29.56 -50.21 38.46
N LYS A 22 30.71 -49.90 39.07
CA LYS A 22 31.21 -48.51 39.18
C LYS A 22 31.65 -47.94 37.82
N LYS A 23 32.25 -48.74 36.94
CA LYS A 23 32.56 -48.33 35.55
C LYS A 23 31.31 -48.23 34.69
N GLY A 24 30.35 -49.16 34.85
CA GLY A 24 29.07 -49.13 34.16
C GLY A 24 28.22 -47.91 34.51
N ALA A 25 28.21 -47.48 35.78
CA ALA A 25 27.46 -46.31 36.24
C ALA A 25 28.02 -44.97 35.71
N VAL A 26 29.35 -44.85 35.56
CA VAL A 26 29.97 -43.64 34.97
C VAL A 26 29.71 -43.56 33.47
N LEU A 27 29.80 -44.70 32.76
CA LEU A 27 29.49 -44.76 31.33
C LEU A 27 28.01 -44.53 31.05
N SER A 28 27.10 -45.07 31.87
CA SER A 28 25.66 -44.79 31.72
C SER A 28 25.33 -43.34 32.05
N ALA A 29 25.95 -42.75 33.08
CA ALA A 29 25.76 -41.34 33.39
C ALA A 29 26.26 -40.41 32.25
N GLN A 30 27.40 -40.72 31.64
CA GLN A 30 27.90 -39.97 30.47
C GLN A 30 26.99 -40.14 29.25
N ALA A 31 26.51 -41.36 28.98
CA ALA A 31 25.58 -41.61 27.88
C ALA A 31 24.24 -40.86 28.06
N THR A 32 23.68 -40.86 29.27
CA THR A 32 22.46 -40.11 29.59
C THR A 32 22.67 -38.61 29.46
N LEU A 33 23.81 -38.07 29.91
CA LEU A 33 24.13 -36.65 29.73
C LEU A 33 24.26 -36.27 28.25
N GLN A 34 24.86 -37.12 27.44
CA GLN A 34 24.95 -36.90 26.00
C GLN A 34 23.55 -36.96 25.36
N GLN A 35 22.74 -37.95 25.72
CA GLN A 35 21.37 -38.09 25.23
C GLN A 35 20.49 -36.88 25.59
N VAL A 36 20.61 -36.34 26.81
CA VAL A 36 19.86 -35.14 27.23
C VAL A 36 20.32 -33.91 26.44
N ARG A 37 21.61 -33.78 26.14
CA ARG A 37 22.13 -32.67 25.31
C ARG A 37 21.66 -32.78 23.87
N ASP A 38 21.68 -33.97 23.31
CA ASP A 38 21.22 -34.22 21.95
C ASP A 38 19.70 -33.97 21.86
N GLN A 39 18.92 -34.42 22.86
CA GLN A 39 17.49 -34.14 22.96
C GLN A 39 17.20 -32.64 23.10
N ALA A 40 17.93 -31.93 23.97
CA ALA A 40 17.75 -30.49 24.15
C ALA A 40 18.05 -29.71 22.86
N THR A 41 19.02 -30.17 22.07
CA THR A 41 19.36 -29.57 20.78
C THR A 41 18.24 -29.78 19.75
N VAL A 42 17.69 -31.00 19.70
CA VAL A 42 16.54 -31.33 18.83
C VAL A 42 15.29 -30.54 19.23
N ASP A 43 14.97 -30.47 20.51
CA ASP A 43 13.82 -29.72 21.02
C ASP A 43 13.97 -28.22 20.76
N GLN A 44 15.18 -27.67 20.96
CA GLN A 44 15.48 -26.27 20.64
C GLN A 44 15.32 -25.98 19.14
N ALA A 45 15.78 -26.89 18.26
CA ALA A 45 15.64 -26.75 16.82
C ALA A 45 14.16 -26.79 16.38
N HIS A 46 13.37 -27.70 16.95
CA HIS A 46 11.93 -27.77 16.72
C HIS A 46 11.21 -26.50 17.20
N TRP A 47 11.54 -26.02 18.39
CA TRP A 47 10.97 -24.78 18.93
C TRP A 47 11.29 -23.57 18.04
N LEU A 48 12.54 -23.42 17.61
CA LEU A 48 12.95 -22.32 16.74
C LEU A 48 12.25 -22.37 15.38
N ARG A 49 12.13 -23.58 14.80
CA ARG A 49 11.38 -23.79 13.55
C ARG A 49 9.92 -23.35 13.69
N GLN A 50 9.27 -23.72 14.79
CA GLN A 50 7.88 -23.33 15.05
C GLN A 50 7.74 -21.81 15.20
N GLN A 51 8.66 -21.17 15.92
CA GLN A 51 8.68 -19.70 16.06
C GLN A 51 8.86 -18.99 14.72
N ARG A 52 9.74 -19.50 13.85
CA ARG A 52 9.94 -18.98 12.49
C ARG A 52 8.69 -19.11 11.64
N LEU A 53 8.06 -20.29 11.64
CA LEU A 53 6.82 -20.53 10.90
C LEU A 53 5.73 -19.53 11.30
N GLN A 54 5.49 -19.38 12.61
CA GLN A 54 4.50 -18.43 13.13
C GLN A 54 4.83 -16.97 12.77
N ALA A 55 6.12 -16.60 12.77
CA ALA A 55 6.53 -15.26 12.36
C ALA A 55 6.28 -15.01 10.86
N TYR A 56 6.58 -15.99 10.01
CA TYR A 56 6.38 -15.89 8.56
C TYR A 56 4.90 -15.85 8.19
N GLU A 57 4.07 -16.70 8.79
CA GLU A 57 2.62 -16.69 8.61
C GLU A 57 2.01 -15.36 9.07
N GLY A 58 2.41 -14.87 10.24
CA GLY A 58 1.93 -13.60 10.77
C GLY A 58 2.35 -12.40 9.92
N PHE A 59 3.53 -12.45 9.29
CA PHE A 59 3.98 -11.42 8.35
C PHE A 59 3.15 -11.44 7.05
N LEU A 60 2.92 -12.62 6.46
CA LEU A 60 2.10 -12.76 5.26
C LEU A 60 0.64 -12.34 5.49
N ALA A 61 0.07 -12.66 6.66
CA ALA A 61 -1.27 -12.21 7.01
C ALA A 61 -1.35 -10.67 7.12
N ALA A 62 -0.35 -10.03 7.74
CA ALA A 62 -0.29 -8.56 7.81
C ALA A 62 -0.11 -7.94 6.42
N TRP A 63 0.66 -8.59 5.55
CA TRP A 63 0.87 -8.18 4.16
C TRP A 63 -0.43 -8.23 3.35
N ASP A 64 -1.14 -9.37 3.39
CA ASP A 64 -2.38 -9.54 2.65
C ASP A 64 -3.47 -8.56 3.15
N GLU A 65 -3.47 -8.24 4.45
CA GLU A 65 -4.33 -7.19 5.02
C GLU A 65 -3.99 -5.79 4.49
N CYS A 66 -2.70 -5.45 4.36
CA CYS A 66 -2.28 -4.20 3.71
C CYS A 66 -2.79 -4.14 2.26
N LEU A 67 -2.65 -5.22 1.49
CA LEU A 67 -3.12 -5.25 0.10
C LEU A 67 -4.63 -5.08 0.01
N ARG A 68 -5.40 -5.75 0.88
CA ARG A 68 -6.85 -5.60 0.95
C ARG A 68 -7.27 -4.16 1.21
N LEU A 69 -6.55 -3.45 2.09
CA LEU A 69 -6.82 -2.04 2.37
C LEU A 69 -6.47 -1.15 1.17
N ILE A 70 -5.32 -1.38 0.52
CA ILE A 70 -4.93 -0.64 -0.70
C ILE A 70 -6.01 -0.80 -1.78
N ASP A 71 -6.50 -2.02 -2.02
CA ASP A 71 -7.55 -2.27 -3.01
C ASP A 71 -8.89 -1.61 -2.64
N SER A 72 -9.18 -1.48 -1.33
CA SER A 72 -10.42 -0.83 -0.86
C SER A 72 -10.41 0.70 -0.98
N VAL A 73 -9.23 1.33 -1.01
CA VAL A 73 -9.07 2.79 -1.16
C VAL A 73 -9.40 3.25 -2.60
N GLY A 74 -9.46 2.33 -3.57
CA GLY A 74 -9.75 2.64 -4.97
C GLY A 74 -11.21 3.01 -5.31
N LEU A 75 -12.14 3.02 -4.33
CA LEU A 75 -13.53 3.41 -4.56
C LEU A 75 -13.81 4.79 -3.93
N PRO A 76 -14.20 5.80 -4.72
CA PRO A 76 -14.58 7.11 -4.18
C PRO A 76 -15.96 6.97 -3.52
N GLY A 77 -15.98 6.73 -2.22
CA GLY A 77 -17.19 6.66 -1.41
C GLY A 77 -16.88 6.81 0.08
N ASP A 78 -17.31 7.92 0.66
CA ASP A 78 -17.48 8.18 2.10
C ASP A 78 -16.31 7.82 3.04
N SER A 79 -15.06 8.06 2.63
CA SER A 79 -13.95 8.03 3.60
C SER A 79 -13.96 9.34 4.39
N GLU A 80 -14.77 9.38 5.46
CA GLU A 80 -14.63 10.39 6.50
C GLU A 80 -13.15 10.49 6.88
N THR A 81 -12.58 11.68 6.66
CA THR A 81 -11.25 12.11 7.08
C THR A 81 -11.04 11.76 8.54
N SER A 82 -10.47 10.58 8.80
CA SER A 82 -10.17 10.13 10.14
C SER A 82 -8.67 10.19 10.32
N GLU A 83 -8.24 10.88 11.38
CA GLU A 83 -6.85 10.93 11.90
C GLU A 83 -6.21 9.53 12.06
N ASN A 84 -7.00 8.46 11.94
CA ASN A 84 -6.58 7.07 11.95
C ASN A 84 -6.64 6.47 10.53
N ASN A 85 -5.67 6.78 9.67
CA ASN A 85 -5.55 6.10 8.38
C ASN A 85 -5.25 4.60 8.62
N PRO A 86 -6.20 3.68 8.39
CA PRO A 86 -6.06 2.26 8.73
C PRO A 86 -4.92 1.60 7.95
N LEU A 87 -4.58 2.14 6.77
CA LEU A 87 -3.47 1.65 5.97
C LEU A 87 -2.12 1.99 6.61
N LYS A 88 -1.94 3.20 7.18
CA LYS A 88 -0.74 3.58 7.93
C LYS A 88 -0.52 2.67 9.13
N GLU A 89 -1.57 2.41 9.90
CA GLU A 89 -1.49 1.53 11.06
C GLU A 89 -1.11 0.09 10.67
N THR A 90 -1.76 -0.45 9.62
CA THR A 90 -1.48 -1.80 9.13
C THR A 90 -0.05 -1.93 8.58
N ALA A 91 0.45 -0.92 7.86
CA ALA A 91 1.84 -0.87 7.41
C ALA A 91 2.84 -0.82 8.59
N GLY A 92 2.47 -0.13 9.68
CA GLY A 92 3.21 -0.14 10.94
C GLY A 92 3.30 -1.56 11.53
N ARG A 93 2.18 -2.28 11.61
CA ARG A 93 2.14 -3.68 12.07
C ARG A 93 2.98 -4.60 11.18
N LEU A 94 2.92 -4.43 9.86
CA LEU A 94 3.75 -5.19 8.92
C LEU A 94 5.26 -4.98 9.19
N THR A 95 5.66 -3.73 9.44
CA THR A 95 7.04 -3.38 9.79
C THR A 95 7.48 -4.04 11.10
N GLU A 96 6.61 -4.06 12.11
CA GLU A 96 6.88 -4.77 13.36
C GLU A 96 7.08 -6.29 13.14
N ARG A 97 6.26 -6.90 12.27
CA ARG A 97 6.42 -8.32 11.91
C ARG A 97 7.72 -8.59 11.15
N ALA A 98 8.15 -7.69 10.27
CA ALA A 98 9.45 -7.80 9.61
C ALA A 98 10.61 -7.80 10.62
N ARG A 99 10.57 -6.93 11.65
CA ARG A 99 11.57 -6.93 12.72
C ARG A 99 11.59 -8.22 13.53
N ARG A 100 10.44 -8.86 13.75
CA ARG A 100 10.41 -10.18 14.41
C ARG A 100 11.09 -11.25 13.55
N ILE A 101 10.95 -11.17 12.23
CA ILE A 101 11.65 -12.05 11.29
C ILE A 101 13.15 -11.81 11.33
N ASP A 102 13.60 -10.57 11.45
CA ASP A 102 15.02 -10.23 11.61
C ASP A 102 15.66 -10.89 12.84
N ILE A 103 14.92 -10.95 13.96
CA ILE A 103 15.41 -11.60 15.19
C ILE A 103 15.46 -13.13 15.06
N LEU A 104 14.47 -13.74 14.41
CA LEU A 104 14.28 -15.19 14.43
C LEU A 104 14.83 -15.90 13.20
N GLY A 105 14.83 -15.22 12.05
CA GLY A 105 15.08 -15.78 10.74
C GLY A 105 16.54 -15.65 10.28
N PRO A 106 16.91 -16.33 9.19
CA PRO A 106 18.16 -16.06 8.52
C PRO A 106 18.11 -14.71 7.80
N ALA A 107 19.29 -14.11 7.60
CA ALA A 107 19.45 -12.77 7.03
C ALA A 107 18.71 -12.57 5.70
N GLU A 108 18.69 -13.58 4.82
CA GLU A 108 17.99 -13.51 3.53
C GLU A 108 16.47 -13.32 3.66
N VAL A 109 15.85 -14.02 4.63
CA VAL A 109 14.40 -13.90 4.89
C VAL A 109 14.09 -12.57 5.58
N ALA A 110 14.98 -12.12 6.47
CA ALA A 110 14.87 -10.82 7.13
C ALA A 110 14.93 -9.67 6.12
N GLN A 111 15.94 -9.68 5.24
CA GLN A 111 16.12 -8.67 4.21
C GLN A 111 14.90 -8.59 3.28
N THR A 112 14.41 -9.74 2.79
CA THR A 112 13.25 -9.74 1.88
C THR A 112 11.95 -9.32 2.59
N ALA A 113 11.77 -9.62 3.88
CA ALA A 113 10.64 -9.13 4.66
C ALA A 113 10.70 -7.60 4.87
N GLU A 114 11.89 -7.06 5.12
CA GLU A 114 12.09 -5.61 5.24
C GLU A 114 11.84 -4.91 3.91
N GLU A 115 12.38 -5.42 2.79
CA GLU A 115 12.14 -4.87 1.44
C GLU A 115 10.63 -4.82 1.11
N LEU A 116 9.86 -5.84 1.52
CA LEU A 116 8.41 -5.86 1.39
C LEU A 116 7.75 -4.79 2.26
N ALA A 117 8.04 -4.77 3.56
CA ALA A 117 7.48 -3.77 4.47
C ALA A 117 7.77 -2.34 3.99
N ASP A 118 8.98 -2.09 3.51
CA ASP A 118 9.40 -0.83 2.91
C ASP A 118 8.59 -0.47 1.67
N SER A 119 8.35 -1.43 0.79
CA SER A 119 7.55 -1.20 -0.40
C SER A 119 6.11 -0.82 -0.07
N ILE A 120 5.48 -1.46 0.93
CA ILE A 120 4.15 -1.05 1.39
C ILE A 120 4.16 0.34 2.01
N ARG A 121 5.17 0.69 2.82
CA ARG A 121 5.29 2.06 3.36
C ARG A 121 5.40 3.11 2.25
N ARG A 122 6.10 2.79 1.15
CA ARG A 122 6.15 3.65 -0.03
C ARG A 122 4.77 3.77 -0.67
N ASP A 123 4.01 2.69 -0.84
CA ASP A 123 2.63 2.77 -1.34
C ASP A 123 1.75 3.67 -0.50
N VAL A 124 1.81 3.51 0.83
CA VAL A 124 1.04 4.36 1.74
C VAL A 124 1.40 5.83 1.54
N THR A 125 2.69 6.12 1.39
CA THR A 125 3.18 7.49 1.14
C THR A 125 2.68 8.03 -0.21
N ILE A 126 2.74 7.22 -1.27
CA ILE A 126 2.27 7.58 -2.61
C ILE A 126 0.75 7.81 -2.60
N ALA A 127 -0.01 6.94 -1.94
CA ALA A 127 -1.46 7.06 -1.80
C ALA A 127 -1.86 8.31 -1.01
N THR A 128 -1.17 8.62 0.10
CA THR A 128 -1.39 9.85 0.85
C THR A 128 -1.09 11.09 0.00
N LYS A 129 -0.05 11.09 -0.84
CA LYS A 129 0.20 12.20 -1.77
C LYS A 129 -0.93 12.37 -2.79
N LEU A 130 -1.51 11.28 -3.28
CA LEU A 130 -2.65 11.33 -4.20
C LEU A 130 -3.89 11.93 -3.52
N GLU A 131 -4.15 11.50 -2.29
CA GLU A 131 -5.23 12.00 -1.44
C GLU A 131 -5.05 13.51 -1.18
N GLU A 132 -3.87 13.94 -0.73
CA GLU A 132 -3.53 15.35 -0.52
C GLU A 132 -3.68 16.18 -1.80
N LEU A 133 -3.22 15.65 -2.95
CA LEU A 133 -3.36 16.32 -4.25
C LEU A 133 -4.84 16.47 -4.66
N THR A 134 -5.64 15.43 -4.40
CA THR A 134 -7.08 15.38 -4.67
C THR A 134 -7.81 16.39 -3.80
N GLU A 135 -7.58 16.39 -2.49
CA GLU A 135 -8.16 17.32 -1.52
C GLU A 135 -7.77 18.77 -1.79
N ALA A 136 -6.52 19.01 -2.21
CA ALA A 136 -6.06 20.37 -2.50
C ALA A 136 -6.62 20.95 -3.80
N THR A 137 -6.96 20.10 -4.79
CA THR A 137 -7.25 20.57 -6.16
C THR A 137 -8.72 20.44 -6.54
N LEU A 138 -9.37 19.33 -6.23
CA LEU A 138 -10.74 19.06 -6.70
C LEU A 138 -11.80 19.99 -6.12
N PRO A 139 -11.80 20.32 -4.80
CA PRO A 139 -12.79 21.24 -4.25
C PRO A 139 -12.71 22.62 -4.91
N THR A 140 -11.51 23.18 -5.03
CA THR A 140 -11.30 24.50 -5.65
C THR A 140 -11.64 24.50 -7.14
N ALA A 141 -11.24 23.47 -7.89
CA ALA A 141 -11.58 23.37 -9.31
C ALA A 141 -13.09 23.22 -9.52
N THR A 142 -13.74 22.37 -8.72
CA THR A 142 -15.19 22.16 -8.79
C THR A 142 -15.95 23.43 -8.42
N GLU A 143 -15.55 24.10 -7.33
CA GLU A 143 -16.16 25.35 -6.88
C GLU A 143 -16.00 26.49 -7.91
N SER A 144 -14.80 26.64 -8.47
CA SER A 144 -14.53 27.61 -9.55
C SER A 144 -15.42 27.35 -10.77
N MET A 145 -15.52 26.07 -11.18
CA MET A 145 -16.36 25.69 -12.31
C MET A 145 -17.85 25.96 -12.06
N THR A 146 -18.36 25.63 -10.87
CA THR A 146 -19.80 25.78 -10.55
C THR A 146 -20.19 27.22 -10.27
N ASN A 147 -19.36 27.96 -9.53
CA ASN A 147 -19.72 29.28 -9.01
C ASN A 147 -19.26 30.43 -9.91
N GLU A 148 -18.24 30.22 -10.74
CA GLU A 148 -17.70 31.28 -11.60
C GLU A 148 -17.85 30.95 -13.09
N THR A 149 -17.29 29.83 -13.54
CA THR A 149 -17.18 29.53 -14.97
C THR A 149 -18.54 29.23 -15.60
N ALA A 150 -19.38 28.42 -14.96
CA ALA A 150 -20.72 28.12 -15.47
C ALA A 150 -21.62 29.37 -15.55
N PRO A 151 -21.72 30.23 -14.52
CA PRO A 151 -22.45 31.50 -14.61
C PRO A 151 -21.87 32.46 -15.66
N ALA A 152 -20.54 32.57 -15.77
CA ALA A 152 -19.90 33.43 -16.77
C ALA A 152 -20.24 32.97 -18.20
N MET A 153 -20.23 31.66 -18.46
CA MET A 153 -20.61 31.08 -19.75
C MET A 153 -22.11 31.28 -20.05
N ALA A 154 -22.97 31.19 -19.03
CA ALA A 154 -24.39 31.48 -19.17
C ALA A 154 -24.63 32.96 -19.53
N ALA A 155 -23.99 33.89 -18.80
CA ALA A 155 -24.08 35.33 -19.06
C ALA A 155 -23.55 35.70 -20.46
N ALA A 156 -22.43 35.11 -20.88
CA ALA A 156 -21.89 35.28 -22.23
C ALA A 156 -22.88 34.82 -23.30
N ARG A 157 -23.53 33.66 -23.09
CA ARG A 157 -24.53 33.12 -24.01
C ARG A 157 -25.76 34.03 -24.10
N GLU A 158 -26.25 34.52 -22.97
CA GLU A 158 -27.39 35.44 -22.91
C GLU A 158 -27.07 36.75 -23.64
N ALA A 159 -25.92 37.37 -23.37
CA ALA A 159 -25.49 38.60 -24.04
C ALA A 159 -25.41 38.43 -25.56
N MET A 160 -24.80 37.33 -26.03
CA MET A 160 -24.71 37.03 -27.46
C MET A 160 -26.09 36.78 -28.11
N GLN A 161 -27.00 36.10 -27.41
CA GLN A 161 -28.35 35.86 -27.91
C GLN A 161 -29.15 37.15 -28.01
N GLU A 162 -29.03 38.02 -27.00
CA GLU A 162 -29.70 39.32 -26.95
C GLU A 162 -29.20 40.25 -28.06
N THR A 163 -27.89 40.39 -28.26
CA THR A 163 -27.37 41.19 -29.37
C THR A 163 -27.79 40.64 -30.73
N ARG A 164 -27.81 39.31 -30.92
CA ARG A 164 -28.32 38.69 -32.16
C ARG A 164 -29.81 38.94 -32.37
N ARG A 165 -30.59 39.08 -31.30
CA ARG A 165 -32.00 39.47 -31.38
C ARG A 165 -32.12 40.93 -31.84
N GLN A 166 -31.43 41.85 -31.16
CA GLN A 166 -31.42 43.27 -31.50
C GLN A 166 -30.98 43.54 -32.95
N MET A 167 -29.92 42.87 -33.42
CA MET A 167 -29.44 43.00 -34.79
C MET A 167 -30.48 42.49 -35.82
N ARG A 168 -31.16 41.38 -35.53
CA ARG A 168 -32.21 40.85 -36.41
C ARG A 168 -33.42 41.79 -36.49
N GLU A 169 -33.81 42.37 -35.36
CA GLU A 169 -34.90 43.36 -35.30
C GLU A 169 -34.53 44.62 -36.09
N LEU A 170 -33.33 45.17 -35.88
CA LEU A 170 -32.83 46.31 -36.63
C LEU A 170 -32.84 46.04 -38.14
N VAL A 171 -32.29 44.89 -38.58
CA VAL A 171 -32.25 44.53 -40.01
C VAL A 171 -33.66 44.40 -40.59
N ALA A 172 -34.60 43.82 -39.85
CA ALA A 172 -36.00 43.71 -40.30
C ALA A 172 -36.66 45.09 -40.47
N GLU A 173 -36.54 45.96 -39.47
CA GLU A 173 -37.11 47.32 -39.51
C GLU A 173 -36.46 48.20 -40.60
N THR A 174 -35.16 48.06 -40.80
CA THR A 174 -34.44 48.82 -41.82
C THR A 174 -34.84 48.39 -43.23
N ASN A 175 -35.07 47.08 -43.43
CA ASN A 175 -35.58 46.53 -44.67
C ASN A 175 -37.03 46.98 -44.97
N GLU A 176 -37.88 47.08 -43.95
CA GLU A 176 -39.26 47.58 -44.08
C GLU A 176 -39.31 49.09 -44.41
N SER A 177 -38.41 49.88 -43.83
CA SER A 177 -38.35 51.33 -44.05
C SER A 177 -37.61 51.75 -45.33
N GLY A 178 -36.92 50.81 -45.99
CA GLY A 178 -36.10 51.08 -47.18
C GLY A 178 -34.88 51.97 -46.91
N ARG A 179 -34.54 52.21 -45.64
CA ARG A 179 -33.36 52.98 -45.26
C ARG A 179 -32.11 52.10 -45.27
N PRO A 180 -30.91 52.66 -45.45
CA PRO A 180 -29.67 51.93 -45.24
C PRO A 180 -29.43 51.68 -43.74
N LEU A 181 -28.91 50.49 -43.39
CA LEU A 181 -28.63 50.10 -41.99
C LEU A 181 -27.69 51.09 -41.26
N HIS A 182 -26.73 51.67 -41.97
CA HIS A 182 -25.75 52.60 -41.40
C HIS A 182 -26.33 53.98 -41.07
N GLU A 183 -27.55 54.29 -41.52
CA GLU A 183 -28.25 55.54 -41.23
C GLU A 183 -29.20 55.42 -40.01
N ASP A 184 -29.46 54.20 -39.51
CA ASP A 184 -30.26 54.01 -38.29
C ASP A 184 -29.43 54.38 -37.05
N PRO A 185 -29.91 55.30 -36.19
CA PRO A 185 -29.16 55.74 -35.01
C PRO A 185 -28.88 54.62 -33.99
N ARG A 186 -29.65 53.52 -34.01
CA ARG A 186 -29.46 52.36 -33.12
C ARG A 186 -28.32 51.46 -33.56
N THR A 187 -27.84 51.60 -34.80
CA THR A 187 -26.75 50.78 -35.34
C THR A 187 -25.49 50.91 -34.49
N ALA A 188 -25.12 52.13 -34.07
CA ALA A 188 -23.97 52.36 -33.20
C ALA A 188 -24.12 51.66 -31.84
N GLU A 189 -25.30 51.76 -31.21
CA GLU A 189 -25.59 51.11 -29.93
C GLU A 189 -25.53 49.57 -30.03
N ILE A 190 -26.08 48.99 -31.11
CA ILE A 190 -26.05 47.54 -31.33
C ILE A 190 -24.62 47.05 -31.55
N PHE A 191 -23.77 47.80 -32.26
CA PHE A 191 -22.35 47.47 -32.39
C PHE A 191 -21.59 47.54 -31.06
N GLU A 192 -21.86 48.55 -30.23
CA GLU A 192 -21.29 48.59 -28.88
C GLU A 192 -21.78 47.43 -28.00
N ASN A 193 -23.08 47.09 -28.07
CA ASN A 193 -23.64 45.94 -27.36
C ASN A 193 -22.99 44.63 -27.84
N PHE A 194 -22.72 44.50 -29.14
CA PHE A 194 -21.98 43.36 -29.70
C PHE A 194 -20.56 43.27 -29.17
N GLN A 195 -19.83 44.38 -29.15
CA GLN A 195 -18.47 44.40 -28.60
C GLN A 195 -18.49 44.01 -27.12
N ARG A 196 -19.42 44.56 -26.32
CA ARG A 196 -19.55 44.19 -24.90
C ARG A 196 -19.92 42.71 -24.73
N ALA A 197 -20.83 42.17 -25.55
CA ALA A 197 -21.17 40.74 -25.51
C ALA A 197 -19.96 39.86 -25.88
N GLN A 198 -19.14 40.29 -26.85
CA GLN A 198 -17.89 39.64 -27.21
C GLN A 198 -16.87 39.67 -26.07
N ASP A 199 -16.67 40.81 -25.43
CA ASP A 199 -15.74 40.94 -24.29
C ASP A 199 -16.15 40.02 -23.12
N VAL A 200 -17.46 39.90 -22.84
CA VAL A 200 -17.99 38.97 -21.83
C VAL A 200 -17.73 37.51 -22.23
N ALA A 201 -17.92 37.16 -23.50
CA ALA A 201 -17.66 35.81 -23.99
C ALA A 201 -16.17 35.45 -23.93
N ASP A 202 -15.29 36.35 -24.35
CA ASP A 202 -13.84 36.14 -24.30
C ASP A 202 -13.35 35.97 -22.86
N ALA A 203 -13.89 36.75 -21.92
CA ALA A 203 -13.59 36.60 -20.49
C ALA A 203 -14.07 35.25 -19.93
N ALA A 204 -15.26 34.78 -20.34
CA ALA A 204 -15.79 33.48 -19.92
C ALA A 204 -14.95 32.31 -20.48
N ILE A 205 -14.52 32.40 -21.75
CA ILE A 205 -13.64 31.41 -22.39
C ILE A 205 -12.27 31.38 -21.70
N ALA A 206 -11.67 32.55 -21.44
CA ALA A 206 -10.39 32.64 -20.74
C ALA A 206 -10.44 31.98 -19.35
N ARG A 207 -11.54 32.19 -18.61
CA ARG A 207 -11.74 31.53 -17.31
C ARG A 207 -11.88 30.01 -17.47
N ALA A 208 -12.69 29.56 -18.42
CA ALA A 208 -12.86 28.12 -18.69
C ALA A 208 -11.54 27.43 -19.08
N HIS A 209 -10.69 28.11 -19.86
CA HIS A 209 -9.35 27.64 -20.17
C HIS A 209 -8.47 27.56 -18.92
N GLY A 210 -8.49 28.58 -18.05
CA GLY A 210 -7.74 28.56 -16.80
C GLY A 210 -8.14 27.43 -15.85
N ASP A 211 -9.43 27.14 -15.73
CA ASP A 211 -9.91 25.97 -14.96
C ASP A 211 -9.52 24.65 -15.64
N GLY A 212 -9.61 24.59 -16.97
CA GLY A 212 -9.15 23.44 -17.77
C GLY A 212 -7.67 23.13 -17.57
N ASP A 213 -6.81 24.15 -17.60
CA ASP A 213 -5.36 24.01 -17.39
C ASP A 213 -5.05 23.47 -15.98
N ARG A 214 -5.77 23.94 -14.95
CA ARG A 214 -5.62 23.42 -13.58
C ARG A 214 -6.00 21.95 -13.47
N ILE A 215 -7.12 21.56 -14.07
CA ILE A 215 -7.56 20.16 -14.10
C ILE A 215 -6.55 19.30 -14.88
N SER A 216 -6.05 19.78 -16.02
CA SER A 216 -5.02 19.08 -16.79
C SER A 216 -3.76 18.86 -15.95
N ALA A 217 -3.27 19.90 -15.27
CA ALA A 217 -2.09 19.80 -14.42
C ALA A 217 -2.29 18.80 -13.25
N PHE A 218 -3.49 18.76 -12.67
CA PHE A 218 -3.86 17.75 -11.69
C PHE A 218 -3.81 16.33 -12.26
N LEU A 219 -4.42 16.11 -13.44
CA LEU A 219 -4.45 14.80 -14.09
C LEU A 219 -3.04 14.31 -14.47
N ASP A 220 -2.16 15.22 -14.91
CA ASP A 220 -0.76 14.90 -15.19
C ASP A 220 -0.03 14.43 -13.93
N GLN A 221 -0.19 15.15 -12.82
CA GLN A 221 0.41 14.76 -11.53
C GLN A 221 -0.16 13.45 -10.99
N ALA A 222 -1.48 13.26 -11.06
CA ALA A 222 -2.13 12.02 -10.65
C ALA A 222 -1.64 10.83 -11.48
N THR A 223 -1.44 11.01 -12.79
CA THR A 223 -0.91 9.97 -13.68
C THR A 223 0.50 9.55 -13.26
N VAL A 224 1.39 10.50 -12.94
CA VAL A 224 2.74 10.21 -12.45
C VAL A 224 2.70 9.40 -11.15
N ILE A 225 1.81 9.76 -10.22
CA ILE A 225 1.64 9.06 -8.94
C ILE A 225 1.11 7.63 -9.15
N VAL A 226 0.13 7.44 -10.04
CA VAL A 226 -0.41 6.12 -10.38
C VAL A 226 0.64 5.24 -11.05
N ASP A 227 1.45 5.80 -11.95
CA ASP A 227 2.55 5.08 -12.59
C ASP A 227 3.64 4.67 -11.59
N GLU A 228 3.91 5.49 -10.57
CA GLU A 228 4.80 5.13 -9.45
C GLU A 228 4.22 3.97 -8.63
N LEU A 229 2.93 4.02 -8.30
CA LEU A 229 2.24 2.96 -7.56
C LEU A 229 2.28 1.62 -8.32
N LYS A 230 2.03 1.67 -9.64
CA LYS A 230 2.07 0.49 -10.51
C LYS A 230 3.47 -0.13 -10.59
N ARG A 231 4.50 0.70 -10.77
CA ARG A 231 5.90 0.21 -10.75
C ARG A 231 6.27 -0.41 -9.42
N ASN A 232 5.82 0.18 -8.31
CA ASN A 232 6.04 -0.40 -6.98
C ASN A 232 5.30 -1.74 -6.84
N GLN A 233 4.09 -1.88 -7.38
CA GLN A 233 3.33 -3.13 -7.36
C GLN A 233 4.02 -4.27 -8.10
N GLU A 234 4.57 -4.00 -9.27
CA GLU A 234 5.35 -4.97 -10.04
C GLU A 234 6.61 -5.41 -9.26
N ALA A 235 7.30 -4.47 -8.62
CA ALA A 235 8.45 -4.78 -7.77
C ALA A 235 8.07 -5.63 -6.53
N ARG A 236 6.91 -5.38 -5.92
CA ARG A 236 6.39 -6.17 -4.78
C ARG A 236 6.19 -7.62 -5.13
N ALA A 237 5.65 -7.92 -6.31
CA ALA A 237 5.39 -9.31 -6.72
C ALA A 237 6.68 -10.13 -6.75
N CYS A 238 7.75 -9.57 -7.33
CA CYS A 238 9.08 -10.19 -7.35
C CYS A 238 9.64 -10.38 -5.93
N THR A 239 9.54 -9.37 -5.06
CA THR A 239 10.02 -9.48 -3.67
C THR A 239 9.22 -10.49 -2.85
N ARG A 240 7.90 -10.62 -3.07
CA ARG A 240 7.05 -11.62 -2.40
C ARG A 240 7.47 -13.03 -2.78
N GLU A 241 7.75 -13.26 -4.06
CA GLU A 241 8.23 -14.56 -4.53
C GLU A 241 9.58 -14.92 -3.88
N ARG A 242 10.53 -13.98 -3.85
CA ARG A 242 11.83 -14.16 -3.18
C ARG A 242 11.65 -14.48 -1.68
N PHE A 243 10.83 -13.71 -0.97
CA PHE A 243 10.55 -13.95 0.45
C PHE A 243 9.98 -15.35 0.68
N THR A 244 8.93 -15.75 -0.04
CA THR A 244 8.30 -17.06 0.18
C THR A 244 9.23 -18.22 -0.21
N THR A 245 10.11 -18.03 -1.19
CA THR A 245 11.11 -19.03 -1.60
C THR A 245 12.18 -19.20 -0.51
N ALA A 246 12.74 -18.09 -0.02
CA ALA A 246 13.72 -18.10 1.06
C ALA A 246 13.15 -18.69 2.36
N ALA A 247 11.91 -18.33 2.71
CA ALA A 247 11.20 -18.88 3.86
C ALA A 247 10.99 -20.40 3.75
N ARG A 248 10.54 -20.89 2.58
CA ARG A 248 10.38 -22.34 2.32
C ARG A 248 11.70 -23.09 2.42
N HIS A 249 12.76 -22.56 1.80
CA HIS A 249 14.09 -23.15 1.87
C HIS A 249 14.60 -23.25 3.32
N THR A 250 14.44 -22.17 4.10
CA THR A 250 14.83 -22.12 5.52
C THR A 250 14.09 -23.15 6.37
N LEU A 251 12.79 -23.32 6.15
CA LEU A 251 11.99 -24.30 6.88
C LEU A 251 12.33 -25.74 6.47
N ALA A 252 12.65 -25.97 5.20
CA ALA A 252 13.03 -27.29 4.70
C ALA A 252 14.41 -27.73 5.20
N SER A 253 15.40 -26.84 5.21
CA SER A 253 16.77 -27.14 5.67
C SER A 253 16.87 -27.37 7.18
N ALA A 254 15.90 -26.88 7.96
CA ALA A 254 15.78 -27.13 9.39
C ALA A 254 15.13 -28.50 9.74
N SER A 255 14.81 -29.35 8.76
CA SER A 255 14.33 -30.71 9.02
C SER A 255 15.53 -31.63 9.32
N PRO A 256 15.57 -32.34 10.46
CA PRO A 256 16.60 -33.35 10.67
C PRO A 256 16.48 -34.44 9.60
N PRO A 257 17.60 -35.03 9.14
CA PRO A 257 17.56 -36.14 8.21
C PRO A 257 16.75 -37.28 8.81
N THR A 258 15.75 -37.75 8.06
CA THR A 258 15.01 -38.96 8.42
C THR A 258 15.99 -40.13 8.34
N SER A 259 16.40 -40.61 9.51
CA SER A 259 17.27 -41.78 9.68
C SER A 259 16.46 -43.06 9.53
#